data_AF-A0A7X9FPP7-F1
#
_entry.id   AF-A0A7X9FPP7-F1
#
_cell.length_a   1.000
_cell.length_b   1.000
_cell.length_c   1.000
_cell.angle_alpha   90.00
_cell.angle_beta   90.00
_cell.angle_gamma   90.00
#
_symmetry.space_group_name_H-M   'P 1'
#
loop_
_entity.id
_entity.type
_entity.pdbx_description
1 polymer ?
#
loop_
_entity_poly.entity_id
_entity_poly.type
_entity_poly.pdbx_seq_one_letter_code
_entity_poly.pdbx_strand_id
1 'polypeptide(L)'
;MGHIPSWDDTRPQKRSKGSLSFPTAPIFDLKKLSTKKTLYAVLTCLAIFQVINVLNSKEGTDPNTHASLFVGPSTTSGPLAIPIYKVSKATKTSIATLSDYQSKIASDFPDLVRLPKNSDFFSEVKDEKPWWSIEGHYVYGPGEISYEGVPAEAEGIANPLILIRPDFVGLSIYGSLVWNKATILENNALQKENFPFHPEPDKLDYFPSESRAEVSYDISRFLFRVNEWTEDELTKEDISFLPVTYNAAFFGFPYAALSSRESQNLAQTDWSKIIFTKAPLRFFYKLCGNPEGCNHRSSNFMMRPAIKVKALPATAVFYLWKKFPTKKRSEPDFKFAIFMY
;
A
#
# COMPACT_ATOMS: atom_id res chain seq x y z
N MET A 1 15.60 -33.17 21.31
CA MET A 1 16.03 -32.79 19.94
C MET A 1 14.89 -33.14 19.01
N GLY A 2 14.01 -32.18 18.73
CA GLY A 2 12.86 -32.39 17.86
C GLY A 2 13.27 -32.30 16.39
N HIS A 3 12.81 -33.25 15.58
CA HIS A 3 13.00 -33.24 14.13
C HIS A 3 12.29 -32.02 13.53
N ILE A 4 13.07 -31.09 12.98
CA ILE A 4 12.56 -30.03 12.10
C ILE A 4 12.32 -30.65 10.72
N PRO A 5 11.16 -30.42 10.07
CA PRO A 5 10.87 -31.01 8.77
C PRO A 5 11.88 -30.54 7.71
N SER A 6 12.34 -31.46 6.87
CA SER A 6 13.16 -31.13 5.71
C SER A 6 12.36 -30.26 4.75
N TRP A 7 12.89 -29.07 4.46
CA TRP A 7 12.37 -28.18 3.44
C TRP A 7 12.65 -28.81 2.07
N ASP A 8 11.63 -29.45 1.50
CA ASP A 8 11.71 -30.05 0.18
C ASP A 8 11.78 -28.93 -0.86
N ASP A 9 12.87 -28.93 -1.62
CA ASP A 9 13.27 -27.93 -2.61
C ASP A 9 12.40 -28.08 -3.87
N THR A 10 11.09 -27.87 -3.72
CA THR A 10 10.14 -27.87 -4.83
C THR A 10 10.24 -26.54 -5.58
N ARG A 11 11.30 -26.39 -6.37
CA ARG A 11 11.27 -25.44 -7.48
C ARG A 11 10.00 -25.73 -8.28
N PRO A 12 9.20 -24.72 -8.66
CA PRO A 12 8.03 -24.94 -9.48
C PRO A 12 8.48 -25.57 -10.80
N GLN A 13 8.19 -26.87 -10.97
CA GLN A 13 8.32 -27.52 -12.26
C GLN A 13 7.51 -26.69 -13.26
N LYS A 14 8.13 -26.35 -14.39
CA LYS A 14 7.45 -25.78 -15.56
C LYS A 14 6.27 -26.69 -15.92
N ARG A 15 5.08 -26.37 -15.41
CA ARG A 15 3.83 -27.01 -15.85
C ARG A 15 3.72 -26.75 -17.35
N SER A 16 3.65 -27.83 -18.12
CA SER A 16 3.24 -27.78 -19.52
C SER A 16 1.89 -27.05 -19.59
N LYS A 17 1.82 -26.05 -20.46
CA LYS A 17 0.63 -25.24 -20.68
C LYS A 17 -0.46 -26.13 -21.28
N GLY A 18 -1.29 -26.74 -20.43
CA GLY A 18 -2.61 -27.20 -20.83
C GLY A 18 -3.43 -25.97 -21.18
N SER A 19 -3.69 -25.75 -22.47
CA SER A 19 -4.50 -24.64 -22.96
C SER A 19 -5.95 -24.85 -22.55
N LEU A 20 -6.37 -24.21 -21.45
CA LEU A 20 -7.77 -23.94 -21.19
C LEU A 20 -8.25 -22.95 -22.26
N SER A 21 -9.02 -23.46 -23.22
CA SER A 21 -9.73 -22.64 -24.19
C SER A 21 -10.85 -21.89 -23.47
N PHE A 22 -10.62 -20.62 -23.17
CA PHE A 22 -11.70 -19.72 -22.79
C PHE A 22 -12.56 -19.45 -24.04
N PRO A 23 -13.89 -19.42 -23.93
CA PRO A 23 -14.72 -18.89 -25.00
C PRO A 23 -14.24 -17.47 -25.30
N THR A 24 -13.79 -17.24 -26.52
CA THR A 24 -13.38 -15.92 -27.00
C THR A 24 -14.53 -14.96 -26.77
N ALA A 25 -14.26 -13.85 -26.07
CA ALA A 25 -15.20 -12.74 -25.98
C ALA A 25 -15.67 -12.39 -27.39
N PRO A 26 -16.97 -12.12 -27.61
CA PRO A 26 -17.49 -11.81 -28.93
C PRO A 26 -16.69 -10.66 -29.54
N ILE A 27 -15.94 -10.96 -30.60
CA ILE A 27 -15.23 -9.95 -31.38
C ILE A 27 -16.30 -9.26 -32.22
N PHE A 28 -16.75 -8.09 -31.75
CA PHE A 28 -17.64 -7.25 -32.54
C PHE A 28 -16.87 -6.73 -33.76
N ASP A 29 -17.24 -7.23 -34.94
CA ASP A 29 -16.73 -6.72 -36.22
C ASP A 29 -17.32 -5.34 -36.49
N LEU A 30 -16.60 -4.30 -36.02
CA LEU A 30 -16.97 -2.89 -36.19
C LEU A 30 -17.10 -2.47 -37.65
N LYS A 31 -16.55 -3.24 -38.61
CA LYS A 31 -16.68 -2.94 -40.05
C LYS A 31 -18.06 -3.31 -40.61
N LYS A 32 -18.84 -4.14 -39.92
CA LYS A 32 -20.19 -4.57 -40.36
C LYS A 32 -21.34 -3.77 -39.74
N LEU A 33 -21.05 -2.94 -38.75
CA LEU A 33 -22.04 -2.06 -38.16
C LEU A 33 -22.15 -0.79 -39.01
N SER A 34 -23.37 -0.43 -39.43
CA SER A 34 -23.58 0.85 -40.10
C SER A 34 -23.05 1.96 -39.19
N THR A 35 -22.44 2.99 -39.78
CA THR A 35 -21.80 4.11 -39.07
C THR A 35 -22.70 4.70 -37.97
N LYS A 36 -24.03 4.68 -38.17
CA LYS A 36 -25.02 5.10 -37.17
C LYS A 36 -25.06 4.16 -35.94
N LYS A 37 -25.04 2.84 -36.12
CA LYS A 37 -25.07 1.88 -35.00
C LYS A 37 -23.77 1.93 -34.18
N THR A 38 -22.62 2.08 -34.83
CA THR A 38 -21.33 2.25 -34.14
C THR A 38 -21.29 3.54 -33.35
N LEU A 39 -21.74 4.65 -33.93
CA LEU A 39 -21.81 5.94 -33.23
C LEU A 39 -22.76 5.87 -32.02
N TYR A 40 -23.93 5.25 -32.17
CA TYR A 40 -24.86 5.04 -31.05
C TYR A 40 -24.22 4.20 -29.94
N ALA A 41 -23.58 3.08 -30.26
CA ALA A 41 -22.92 2.22 -29.27
C ALA A 41 -21.81 2.99 -28.51
N VAL A 42 -20.99 3.77 -29.22
CA VAL A 42 -19.94 4.59 -28.60
C VAL A 42 -20.54 5.67 -27.69
N LEU A 43 -21.57 6.38 -28.14
CA LEU A 43 -22.24 7.41 -27.35
C LEU A 43 -22.95 6.81 -26.12
N THR A 44 -23.59 5.64 -26.27
CA THR A 44 -24.20 4.92 -25.14
C THR A 44 -23.15 4.46 -24.14
N CYS A 45 -22.02 3.89 -24.58
CA CYS A 45 -20.92 3.52 -23.69
C CYS A 45 -20.33 4.74 -22.97
N LEU A 46 -20.14 5.86 -23.66
CA LEU A 46 -19.70 7.12 -23.05
C LEU A 46 -20.71 7.65 -22.03
N ALA A 47 -22.01 7.61 -22.35
CA ALA A 47 -23.07 8.03 -21.44
C ALA A 47 -23.14 7.13 -20.20
N ILE A 48 -23.08 5.80 -20.37
CA ILE A 48 -23.02 4.84 -19.26
C ILE A 48 -21.78 5.10 -18.41
N PHE A 49 -20.62 5.30 -19.01
CA PHE A 49 -19.38 5.61 -18.29
C PHE A 49 -19.48 6.92 -17.49
N GLN A 50 -20.07 7.97 -18.07
CA GLN A 50 -20.34 9.23 -17.38
C GLN A 50 -21.34 9.04 -16.23
N VAL A 51 -22.42 8.28 -16.44
CA VAL A 51 -23.40 7.96 -15.39
C VAL A 51 -22.76 7.15 -14.26
N ILE A 52 -21.95 6.13 -14.56
CA ILE A 52 -21.21 5.36 -13.55
C ILE A 52 -20.26 6.27 -12.78
N ASN A 53 -19.53 7.16 -13.45
CA ASN A 53 -18.66 8.13 -12.76
C ASN A 53 -19.46 9.11 -11.88
N VAL A 54 -20.63 9.57 -12.36
CA VAL A 54 -21.51 10.45 -11.59
C VAL A 54 -22.10 9.71 -10.39
N LEU A 55 -22.56 8.45 -10.56
CA LEU A 55 -23.09 7.64 -9.47
C LEU A 55 -22.01 7.32 -8.44
N ASN A 56 -20.81 6.93 -8.87
CA ASN A 56 -19.65 6.74 -7.99
C ASN A 56 -19.19 8.06 -7.34
N SER A 57 -19.54 9.22 -7.90
CA SER A 57 -19.30 10.54 -7.28
C SER A 57 -20.44 11.03 -6.38
N LYS A 58 -21.65 10.44 -6.55
CA LYS A 58 -22.89 10.76 -5.82
C LYS A 58 -23.16 9.82 -4.65
N GLU A 59 -22.39 8.75 -4.50
CA GLU A 59 -21.97 8.30 -3.17
C GLU A 59 -21.15 9.44 -2.55
N GLY A 60 -21.83 10.55 -2.26
CA GLY A 60 -21.36 11.58 -1.36
C GLY A 60 -21.23 10.86 -0.04
N THR A 61 -20.01 10.41 0.19
CA THR A 61 -19.56 9.82 1.44
C THR A 61 -20.16 10.64 2.56
N ASP A 62 -21.08 10.02 3.30
CA ASP A 62 -21.60 10.63 4.52
C ASP A 62 -20.39 11.19 5.28
N PRO A 63 -20.34 12.49 5.60
CA PRO A 63 -19.19 13.06 6.29
C PRO A 63 -18.87 12.34 7.61
N ASN A 64 -19.79 11.51 8.11
CA ASN A 64 -19.61 10.65 9.26
C ASN A 64 -18.96 9.29 8.98
N THR A 65 -18.64 8.90 7.74
CA THR A 65 -18.01 7.59 7.42
C THR A 65 -16.49 7.64 7.32
N HIS A 66 -15.91 8.84 7.20
CA HIS A 66 -14.46 9.04 7.04
C HIS A 66 -13.85 9.70 8.26
N ALA A 67 -12.57 9.41 8.48
CA ALA A 67 -11.78 10.22 9.39
C ALA A 67 -11.56 11.61 8.77
N SER A 68 -11.56 12.62 9.62
CA SER A 68 -11.27 13.99 9.23
C SER A 68 -9.87 14.36 9.67
N LEU A 69 -9.13 14.99 8.75
CA LEU A 69 -7.86 15.64 9.03
C LEU A 69 -8.10 17.16 9.05
N PHE A 70 -7.83 17.80 10.17
CA PHE A 70 -7.97 19.25 10.33
C PHE A 70 -6.68 19.93 9.88
N VAL A 71 -6.72 20.49 8.68
CA VAL A 71 -5.58 21.11 8.00
C VAL A 71 -6.02 22.39 7.32
N GLY A 72 -5.05 23.27 7.04
CA GLY A 72 -5.23 24.54 6.37
C GLY A 72 -4.87 25.74 7.25
N PRO A 73 -4.89 26.96 6.70
CA PRO A 73 -4.26 28.14 7.31
C PRO A 73 -4.78 28.53 8.70
N SER A 74 -5.97 28.08 9.09
CA SER A 74 -6.59 28.35 10.39
C SER A 74 -6.25 27.33 11.48
N THR A 75 -5.40 26.34 11.18
CA THR A 75 -5.01 25.28 12.13
C THR A 75 -3.69 25.61 12.82
N THR A 76 -3.30 24.78 13.80
CA THR A 76 -2.06 24.94 14.56
C THR A 76 -0.85 25.12 13.63
N SER A 77 -0.04 26.13 13.93
CA SER A 77 1.18 26.42 13.19
C SER A 77 2.36 25.56 13.67
N GLY A 78 3.24 25.22 12.74
CA GLY A 78 4.48 24.51 13.01
C GLY A 78 4.39 22.98 12.85
N PRO A 79 5.54 22.30 12.96
CA PRO A 79 5.61 20.85 12.84
C PRO A 79 5.05 20.16 14.08
N LEU A 80 4.18 19.18 13.87
CA LEU A 80 3.74 18.20 14.85
C LEU A 80 4.45 16.88 14.58
N ALA A 81 5.34 16.48 15.49
CA ALA A 81 5.99 15.18 15.42
C ALA A 81 4.99 14.09 15.84
N ILE A 82 4.67 13.19 14.92
CA ILE A 82 3.74 12.08 15.16
C ILE A 82 4.55 10.83 15.51
N PRO A 83 4.27 10.16 16.65
CA PRO A 83 4.93 8.91 16.99
C PRO A 83 4.57 7.82 15.98
N ILE A 84 5.57 7.04 15.58
CA ILE A 84 5.40 5.85 14.76
C ILE A 84 5.29 4.65 15.69
N TYR A 85 4.13 3.98 15.65
CA TYR A 85 3.83 2.82 16.45
C TYR A 85 4.31 1.55 15.75
N LYS A 86 5.16 0.79 16.42
CA LYS A 86 5.54 -0.57 15.99
C LYS A 86 4.52 -1.57 16.52
N VAL A 87 4.04 -2.46 15.66
CA VAL A 87 3.16 -3.56 16.08
C VAL A 87 4.01 -4.79 16.39
N SER A 88 4.15 -5.12 17.67
CA SER A 88 4.85 -6.32 18.10
C SER A 88 3.94 -7.55 17.97
N LYS A 89 4.42 -8.57 17.25
CA LYS A 89 3.90 -9.96 17.18
C LYS A 89 2.37 -10.11 17.35
N ALA A 90 1.61 -9.66 16.36
CA ALA A 90 0.15 -9.77 16.40
C ALA A 90 -0.39 -10.66 15.27
N THR A 91 -0.10 -11.96 15.31
CA THR A 91 -0.54 -12.95 14.29
C THR A 91 -2.06 -12.96 14.07
N LYS A 92 -2.83 -12.59 15.09
CA LYS A 92 -4.29 -12.48 15.08
C LYS A 92 -4.71 -11.15 15.70
N THR A 93 -4.66 -10.08 14.91
CA THR A 93 -5.16 -8.77 15.35
C THR A 93 -6.65 -8.66 15.03
N SER A 94 -7.47 -8.38 16.05
CA SER A 94 -8.90 -8.11 15.89
C SER A 94 -9.14 -6.69 15.38
N ILE A 95 -10.28 -6.45 14.73
CA ILE A 95 -10.75 -5.13 14.32
C ILE A 95 -10.81 -4.17 15.51
N ALA A 96 -11.18 -4.66 16.69
CA ALA A 96 -11.16 -3.87 17.94
C ALA A 96 -9.75 -3.34 18.23
N THR A 97 -8.73 -4.21 18.17
CA THR A 97 -7.33 -3.80 18.40
C THR A 97 -6.87 -2.76 17.36
N LEU A 98 -7.27 -2.92 16.10
CA LEU A 98 -6.98 -1.93 15.05
C LEU A 98 -7.65 -0.59 15.36
N SER A 99 -8.88 -0.62 15.85
CA SER A 99 -9.66 0.57 16.23
C SER A 99 -9.07 1.28 17.45
N ASP A 100 -8.45 0.54 18.38
CA ASP A 100 -7.75 1.09 19.54
C ASP A 100 -6.53 1.92 19.13
N TYR A 101 -5.72 1.45 18.17
CA TYR A 101 -4.59 2.24 17.64
C TYR A 101 -5.05 3.56 17.04
N GLN A 102 -6.13 3.53 16.26
CA GLN A 102 -6.70 4.74 15.67
C GLN A 102 -7.23 5.68 16.76
N SER A 103 -7.98 5.14 17.72
CA SER A 103 -8.57 5.91 18.83
C SER A 103 -7.49 6.57 19.67
N LYS A 104 -6.38 5.88 19.92
CA LYS A 104 -5.21 6.44 20.59
C LYS A 104 -4.64 7.63 19.83
N ILE A 105 -4.44 7.53 18.52
CA ILE A 105 -3.94 8.66 17.71
C ILE A 105 -4.89 9.85 17.74
N ALA A 106 -6.20 9.60 17.63
CA ALA A 106 -7.19 10.67 17.71
C ALA A 106 -7.22 11.34 19.09
N SER A 107 -6.97 10.58 20.16
CA SER A 107 -6.86 11.11 21.52
C SER A 107 -5.56 11.89 21.75
N ASP A 108 -4.45 11.44 21.17
CA ASP A 108 -3.14 12.09 21.31
C ASP A 108 -3.06 13.39 20.46
N PHE A 109 -3.84 13.46 19.36
CA PHE A 109 -3.85 14.59 18.43
C PHE A 109 -5.28 15.07 18.07
N PRO A 110 -6.09 15.51 19.06
CA PRO A 110 -7.50 15.85 18.85
C PRO A 110 -7.71 17.07 17.93
N ASP A 111 -6.72 17.97 17.86
CA ASP A 111 -6.75 19.14 16.98
C ASP A 111 -6.36 18.81 15.53
N LEU A 112 -5.82 17.61 15.27
CA LEU A 112 -5.41 17.16 13.95
C LEU A 112 -6.37 16.12 13.37
N VAL A 113 -6.86 15.19 14.20
CA VAL A 113 -7.61 14.02 13.75
C VAL A 113 -8.95 13.92 14.45
N ARG A 114 -9.99 13.60 13.69
CA ARG A 114 -11.25 13.11 14.23
C ARG A 114 -11.68 11.85 13.51
N LEU A 115 -11.90 10.79 14.27
CA LEU A 115 -12.43 9.53 13.75
C LEU A 115 -13.95 9.62 13.55
N PRO A 116 -14.49 8.87 12.58
CA PRO A 116 -15.93 8.67 12.49
C PRO A 116 -16.41 7.85 13.69
N LYS A 117 -17.69 8.00 14.07
CA LYS A 117 -18.28 7.19 15.15
C LYS A 117 -18.35 5.70 14.78
N ASN A 118 -18.65 5.42 13.51
CA ASN A 118 -18.68 4.09 12.93
C ASN A 118 -17.87 4.14 11.64
N SER A 119 -16.79 3.36 11.55
CA SER A 119 -16.05 3.21 10.29
C SER A 119 -16.27 1.83 9.70
N ASP A 120 -16.86 1.80 8.51
CA ASP A 120 -16.94 0.57 7.71
C ASP A 120 -15.65 0.31 6.92
N PHE A 121 -14.60 1.11 7.12
CA PHE A 121 -13.34 1.03 6.38
C PHE A 121 -12.66 -0.34 6.51
N PHE A 122 -12.83 -1.01 7.65
CA PHE A 122 -12.32 -2.36 7.91
C PHE A 122 -13.41 -3.45 7.84
N SER A 123 -14.60 -3.15 7.31
CA SER A 123 -15.73 -4.11 7.30
C SER A 123 -15.45 -5.39 6.49
N GLU A 124 -14.51 -5.35 5.54
CA GLU A 124 -14.06 -6.50 4.77
C GLU A 124 -12.99 -7.36 5.48
N VAL A 125 -12.44 -6.89 6.61
CA VAL A 125 -11.54 -7.66 7.50
C VAL A 125 -12.37 -8.68 8.27
N LYS A 126 -11.83 -9.88 8.49
CA LYS A 126 -12.46 -10.92 9.31
C LYS A 126 -11.72 -11.06 10.63
N ASP A 127 -12.44 -10.87 11.73
CA ASP A 127 -11.92 -11.10 13.08
C ASP A 127 -11.42 -12.53 13.26
N GLU A 128 -10.42 -12.67 14.13
CA GLU A 128 -9.76 -13.94 14.50
C GLU A 128 -9.09 -14.71 13.35
N LYS A 129 -9.24 -14.23 12.12
CA LYS A 129 -8.54 -14.76 10.96
C LYS A 129 -7.09 -14.28 10.95
N PRO A 130 -6.17 -15.15 10.50
CA PRO A 130 -4.78 -14.77 10.39
C PRO A 130 -4.60 -13.62 9.41
N TRP A 131 -3.50 -12.89 9.54
CA TRP A 131 -3.04 -11.95 8.53
C TRP A 131 -1.87 -12.54 7.75
N TRP A 132 -1.67 -12.11 6.51
CA TRP A 132 -0.39 -12.37 5.85
C TRP A 132 0.72 -11.62 6.61
N SER A 133 1.70 -12.36 7.13
CA SER A 133 2.78 -11.79 7.93
C SER A 133 3.85 -11.10 7.08
N ILE A 134 4.65 -10.27 7.74
CA ILE A 134 5.86 -9.65 7.20
C ILE A 134 6.82 -10.74 6.72
N GLU A 135 7.02 -11.78 7.52
CA GLU A 135 7.85 -12.94 7.20
C GLU A 135 7.32 -13.66 5.95
N GLY A 136 6.01 -13.88 5.89
CA GLY A 136 5.35 -14.44 4.71
C GLY A 136 5.48 -13.55 3.48
N HIS A 137 5.44 -12.22 3.65
CA HIS A 137 5.45 -11.27 2.54
C HIS A 137 6.86 -11.01 2.00
N TYR A 138 7.86 -10.97 2.88
CA TYR A 138 9.22 -10.57 2.57
C TYR A 138 10.22 -11.71 2.58
N VAL A 139 9.96 -12.86 3.20
CA VAL A 139 10.93 -13.97 3.32
C VAL A 139 10.44 -15.25 2.68
N TYR A 140 9.28 -15.76 3.10
CA TYR A 140 8.82 -17.09 2.71
C TYR A 140 8.03 -17.09 1.40
N GLY A 141 7.37 -15.98 1.07
CA GLY A 141 6.37 -15.94 0.02
C GLY A 141 5.10 -16.71 0.40
N PRO A 142 4.18 -16.97 -0.54
CA PRO A 142 2.96 -17.74 -0.31
C PRO A 142 3.23 -19.18 0.18
N GLY A 143 2.46 -19.67 1.16
CA GLY A 143 2.65 -21.00 1.77
C GLY A 143 2.11 -21.11 3.19
N GLU A 144 2.11 -22.31 3.78
CA GLU A 144 1.43 -22.62 5.05
C GLU A 144 1.95 -21.86 6.29
N ILE A 145 3.14 -21.26 6.22
CA ILE A 145 3.71 -20.45 7.31
C ILE A 145 3.61 -18.94 7.05
N SER A 146 2.99 -18.52 5.94
CA SER A 146 2.96 -17.11 5.53
C SER A 146 2.12 -16.21 6.42
N TYR A 147 1.41 -16.78 7.38
CA TYR A 147 0.62 -16.04 8.36
C TYR A 147 1.26 -16.03 9.76
N GLU A 148 2.40 -16.68 9.93
CA GLU A 148 3.14 -16.66 11.18
C GLU A 148 3.98 -15.38 11.26
N GLY A 149 3.85 -14.63 12.35
CA GLY A 149 4.55 -13.38 12.58
C GLY A 149 3.67 -12.14 12.61
N VAL A 150 4.28 -10.98 12.38
CA VAL A 150 3.61 -9.67 12.42
C VAL A 150 2.84 -9.45 11.12
N PRO A 151 1.57 -9.01 11.12
CA PRO A 151 0.85 -8.71 9.87
C PRO A 151 1.59 -7.67 9.03
N ALA A 152 1.78 -7.91 7.73
CA ALA A 152 2.44 -6.94 6.83
C ALA A 152 1.69 -5.59 6.73
N GLU A 153 0.37 -5.60 6.99
CA GLU A 153 -0.46 -4.40 7.02
C GLU A 153 -0.55 -3.76 8.41
N ALA A 154 -0.03 -4.40 9.47
CA ALA A 154 -0.14 -3.90 10.84
C ALA A 154 0.50 -2.51 10.99
N GLU A 155 1.64 -2.29 10.33
CA GLU A 155 2.34 -1.00 10.37
C GLU A 155 1.45 0.13 9.83
N GLY A 156 0.83 -0.05 8.65
CA GLY A 156 -0.04 0.98 8.07
C GLY A 156 -1.35 1.18 8.85
N ILE A 157 -1.87 0.13 9.48
CA ILE A 157 -3.07 0.22 10.31
C ILE A 157 -2.79 0.89 11.67
N ALA A 158 -1.65 0.58 12.30
CA ALA A 158 -1.23 1.21 13.54
C ALA A 158 -0.77 2.67 13.34
N ASN A 159 -0.42 3.04 12.11
CA ASN A 159 0.01 4.39 11.74
C ASN A 159 -0.92 5.00 10.68
N PRO A 160 -2.21 5.23 10.98
CA PRO A 160 -3.19 5.79 10.04
C PRO A 160 -2.78 7.17 9.48
N LEU A 161 -1.94 7.92 10.18
CA LEU A 161 -1.41 9.20 9.71
C LEU A 161 -0.28 9.06 8.67
N ILE A 162 0.21 7.86 8.38
CA ILE A 162 0.98 7.61 7.17
C ILE A 162 -0.02 7.45 6.02
N LEU A 163 -0.43 8.57 5.42
CA LEU A 163 -1.49 8.59 4.39
C LEU A 163 -1.10 7.81 3.14
N ILE A 164 0.20 7.82 2.81
CA ILE A 164 0.77 7.04 1.72
C ILE A 164 2.02 6.32 2.22
N ARG A 165 1.97 4.99 2.25
CA ARG A 165 3.13 4.16 2.60
C ARG A 165 3.81 3.66 1.32
N PRO A 166 5.14 3.72 1.19
CA PRO A 166 5.86 3.02 0.15
C PRO A 166 5.92 1.52 0.45
N ASP A 167 5.38 0.69 -0.45
CA ASP A 167 5.60 -0.75 -0.47
C ASP A 167 6.81 -1.03 -1.38
N PHE A 168 7.98 -1.24 -0.77
CA PHE A 168 9.28 -1.36 -1.45
C PHE A 168 9.44 -2.70 -2.18
N VAL A 169 8.60 -2.94 -3.18
CA VAL A 169 8.58 -4.18 -3.97
C VAL A 169 9.91 -4.54 -4.64
N GLY A 170 10.77 -3.55 -4.94
CA GLY A 170 12.11 -3.83 -5.46
C GLY A 170 13.06 -4.44 -4.42
N LEU A 171 12.84 -4.14 -3.14
CA LEU A 171 13.61 -4.60 -1.99
C LEU A 171 12.89 -5.74 -1.25
N SER A 172 12.10 -6.53 -1.96
CA SER A 172 11.40 -7.70 -1.43
C SER A 172 11.61 -8.90 -2.33
N ILE A 173 11.13 -10.07 -1.90
CA ILE A 173 11.17 -11.33 -2.68
C ILE A 173 10.39 -11.26 -4.01
N TYR A 174 9.63 -10.19 -4.23
CA TYR A 174 8.97 -9.92 -5.52
C TYR A 174 9.85 -9.12 -6.49
N GLY A 175 10.97 -8.58 -6.00
CA GLY A 175 11.95 -7.77 -6.73
C GLY A 175 13.31 -8.47 -6.82
N SER A 176 14.36 -7.75 -6.45
CA SER A 176 15.75 -8.23 -6.55
C SER A 176 16.23 -9.01 -5.33
N LEU A 177 15.44 -9.05 -4.24
CA LEU A 177 15.90 -9.61 -2.98
C LEU A 177 15.94 -11.13 -3.03
N VAL A 178 17.13 -11.69 -2.81
CA VAL A 178 17.37 -13.13 -2.64
C VAL A 178 18.02 -13.36 -1.27
N TRP A 179 17.31 -14.01 -0.36
CA TRP A 179 17.80 -14.29 0.99
C TRP A 179 18.82 -15.42 1.01
N ASN A 180 19.92 -15.23 1.74
CA ASN A 180 20.84 -16.30 2.12
C ASN A 180 20.23 -17.12 3.27
N LYS A 181 19.37 -18.08 2.91
CA LYS A 181 18.60 -18.87 3.89
C LYS A 181 19.48 -19.65 4.85
N ALA A 182 20.62 -20.17 4.42
CA ALA A 182 21.55 -20.89 5.27
C ALA A 182 22.05 -20.00 6.42
N THR A 183 22.52 -18.79 6.08
CA THR A 183 22.99 -17.81 7.06
C THR A 183 21.88 -17.38 8.02
N ILE A 184 20.68 -17.12 7.50
CA ILE A 184 19.51 -16.76 8.32
C ILE A 184 19.16 -17.86 9.32
N LEU A 185 19.14 -19.12 8.88
CA LEU A 185 18.79 -20.27 9.72
C LEU A 185 19.86 -20.56 10.77
N GLU A 186 21.14 -20.60 10.40
CA GLU A 186 22.26 -20.83 11.33
C GLU A 186 22.29 -19.80 12.46
N ASN A 187 21.92 -18.55 12.15
CA ASN A 187 21.95 -17.45 13.10
C ASN A 187 20.62 -17.22 13.84
N ASN A 188 19.60 -18.04 13.57
CA ASN A 188 18.23 -17.82 14.04
C ASN A 188 17.76 -16.37 13.81
N ALA A 189 18.14 -15.79 12.66
CA ALA A 189 18.11 -14.35 12.45
C ALA A 189 16.70 -13.77 12.46
N LEU A 190 15.70 -14.53 12.00
CA LEU A 190 14.29 -14.12 11.96
C LEU A 190 13.67 -13.90 13.35
N GLN A 191 14.28 -14.45 14.41
CA GLN A 191 13.83 -14.22 15.78
C GLN A 191 14.46 -12.98 16.42
N LYS A 192 15.44 -12.34 15.75
CA LYS A 192 16.07 -11.11 16.24
C LYS A 192 15.13 -9.94 16.01
N GLU A 193 14.96 -9.12 17.05
CA GLU A 193 14.09 -7.93 17.02
C GLU A 193 14.45 -6.94 15.90
N ASN A 194 15.73 -6.90 15.51
CA ASN A 194 16.25 -5.96 14.51
C ASN A 194 16.50 -6.60 13.13
N PHE A 195 15.90 -7.76 12.83
CA PHE A 195 16.02 -8.34 11.50
C PHE A 195 15.40 -7.40 10.44
N PRO A 196 16.13 -7.03 9.37
CA PRO A 196 15.69 -6.02 8.42
C PRO A 196 14.69 -6.61 7.40
N PHE A 197 13.48 -6.92 7.83
CA PHE A 197 12.46 -7.49 6.93
C PHE A 197 12.09 -6.57 5.77
N HIS A 198 11.93 -5.28 6.07
CA HIS A 198 11.63 -4.24 5.10
C HIS A 198 12.06 -2.87 5.64
N PRO A 199 12.15 -1.84 4.78
CA PRO A 199 12.36 -0.48 5.26
C PRO A 199 11.17 -0.03 6.13
N GLU A 200 11.44 0.45 7.33
CA GLU A 200 10.47 1.03 8.26
C GLU A 200 10.57 2.57 8.23
N PRO A 201 9.48 3.30 8.50
CA PRO A 201 9.51 4.75 8.60
C PRO A 201 10.23 5.16 9.89
N ASP A 202 11.10 6.16 9.80
CA ASP A 202 11.87 6.66 10.94
C ASP A 202 11.20 7.85 11.63
N LYS A 203 10.53 8.71 10.85
CA LYS A 203 9.94 9.95 11.35
C LYS A 203 8.70 10.32 10.55
N LEU A 204 7.72 10.89 11.23
CA LEU A 204 6.52 11.48 10.63
C LEU A 204 6.29 12.87 11.23
N ASP A 205 6.34 13.90 10.39
CA ASP A 205 6.05 15.28 10.77
C ASP A 205 4.83 15.79 10.01
N TYR A 206 3.92 16.45 10.72
CA TYR A 206 2.75 17.11 10.16
C TYR A 206 2.90 18.63 10.23
N PHE A 207 2.48 19.33 9.18
CA PHE A 207 2.43 20.79 9.09
C PHE A 207 0.98 21.19 8.79
N PRO A 208 0.10 21.20 9.82
CA PRO A 208 -1.35 21.34 9.60
C PRO A 208 -1.70 22.64 8.87
N SER A 209 -1.08 23.76 9.26
CA SER A 209 -1.30 25.07 8.63
C SER A 209 -0.97 25.12 7.14
N GLU A 210 -0.08 24.23 6.68
CA GLU A 210 0.37 24.12 5.29
C GLU A 210 -0.35 23.00 4.51
N SER A 211 -1.26 22.26 5.16
CA SER A 211 -1.86 21.05 4.60
C SER A 211 -0.81 20.07 4.06
N ARG A 212 0.23 19.80 4.86
CA ARG A 212 1.37 18.98 4.46
C ARG A 212 1.76 17.99 5.55
N ALA A 213 2.26 16.83 5.15
CA ALA A 213 2.98 15.90 6.03
C ALA A 213 4.19 15.30 5.31
N GLU A 214 5.16 14.87 6.11
CA GLU A 214 6.44 14.32 5.66
C GLU A 214 6.75 13.05 6.45
N VAL A 215 7.02 11.96 5.74
CA VAL A 215 7.53 10.71 6.32
C VAL A 215 8.93 10.43 5.78
N SER A 216 9.85 10.02 6.64
CA SER A 216 11.23 9.68 6.23
C SER A 216 11.53 8.19 6.41
N TYR A 217 12.38 7.68 5.51
CA TYR A 217 12.93 6.33 5.54
C TYR A 217 14.45 6.38 5.30
N ASP A 218 15.23 5.78 6.18
CA ASP A 218 16.68 5.57 6.04
C ASP A 218 16.93 4.29 5.22
N ILE A 219 16.82 4.44 3.90
CA ILE A 219 16.98 3.34 2.95
C ILE A 219 18.44 2.91 2.87
N SER A 220 19.37 3.87 2.98
CA SER A 220 20.80 3.60 3.03
C SER A 220 21.17 2.66 4.19
N ARG A 221 20.67 2.91 5.41
CA ARG A 221 20.88 2.01 6.55
C ARG A 221 20.15 0.68 6.38
N PHE A 222 18.95 0.67 5.78
CA PHE A 222 18.27 -0.58 5.48
C PHE A 222 19.12 -1.45 4.54
N LEU A 223 19.59 -0.90 3.42
CA LEU A 223 20.44 -1.60 2.44
C LEU A 223 21.70 -2.16 3.10
N PHE A 224 22.38 -1.35 3.93
CA PHE A 224 23.54 -1.80 4.68
C PHE A 224 23.24 -3.04 5.55
N ARG A 225 22.13 -3.03 6.29
CA ARG A 225 21.76 -4.14 7.18
C ARG A 225 21.26 -5.38 6.43
N VAL A 226 20.46 -5.20 5.39
CA VAL A 226 19.84 -6.33 4.67
C VAL A 226 20.88 -7.13 3.88
N ASN A 227 21.92 -6.45 3.36
CA ASN A 227 23.01 -7.10 2.61
C ASN A 227 23.87 -8.07 3.44
N GLU A 228 23.78 -8.02 4.78
CA GLU A 228 24.37 -9.05 5.64
C GLU A 228 23.67 -10.43 5.51
N TRP A 229 22.44 -10.44 4.96
CA TRP A 229 21.55 -11.59 4.96
C TRP A 229 21.11 -12.04 3.56
N THR A 230 21.56 -11.36 2.50
CA THR A 230 21.21 -11.69 1.10
C THR A 230 22.32 -12.47 0.40
N GLU A 231 21.97 -13.19 -0.66
CA GLU A 231 22.93 -13.87 -1.54
C GLU A 231 23.64 -12.86 -2.45
N ASP A 232 22.87 -11.91 -2.98
CA ASP A 232 23.35 -10.81 -3.82
C ASP A 232 23.28 -9.48 -3.06
N GLU A 233 24.25 -8.60 -3.32
CA GLU A 233 24.25 -7.24 -2.77
C GLU A 233 23.11 -6.42 -3.39
N LEU A 234 22.17 -5.97 -2.57
CA LEU A 234 21.16 -4.98 -2.97
C LEU A 234 21.78 -3.59 -3.02
N THR A 235 21.44 -2.87 -4.08
CA THR A 235 21.97 -1.55 -4.38
C THR A 235 20.84 -0.54 -4.51
N LYS A 236 21.19 0.73 -4.69
CA LYS A 236 20.20 1.80 -4.92
C LYS A 236 19.41 1.59 -6.23
N GLU A 237 19.97 0.85 -7.18
CA GLU A 237 19.37 0.53 -8.47
C GLU A 237 18.17 -0.42 -8.34
N ASP A 238 18.09 -1.16 -7.23
CA ASP A 238 17.02 -2.10 -6.88
C ASP A 238 15.83 -1.40 -6.19
N ILE A 239 16.01 -0.15 -5.75
CA ILE A 239 14.96 0.58 -5.03
C ILE A 239 13.82 0.92 -5.99
N SER A 240 12.69 0.25 -5.79
CA SER A 240 11.41 0.63 -6.38
C SER A 240 10.26 0.34 -5.43
N PHE A 241 9.20 1.13 -5.51
CA PHE A 241 8.07 1.00 -4.59
C PHE A 241 6.71 1.25 -5.26
N LEU A 242 5.66 0.67 -4.69
CA LEU A 242 4.26 0.96 -5.01
C LEU A 242 3.66 1.81 -3.87
N PRO A 243 2.98 2.93 -4.15
CA PRO A 243 2.31 3.70 -3.11
C PRO A 243 1.06 2.96 -2.62
N VAL A 244 1.00 2.74 -1.31
CA VAL A 244 -0.16 2.20 -0.60
C VAL A 244 -0.99 3.37 -0.08
N THR A 245 -2.24 3.50 -0.51
CA THR A 245 -3.03 4.75 -0.36
C THR A 245 -4.31 4.58 0.45
N TYR A 246 -4.50 3.46 1.15
CA TYR A 246 -5.75 3.22 1.87
C TYR A 246 -5.97 4.21 3.02
N ASN A 247 -4.90 4.63 3.71
CA ASN A 247 -5.01 5.66 4.74
C ASN A 247 -5.44 7.02 4.16
N ALA A 248 -4.93 7.43 2.99
CA ALA A 248 -5.44 8.61 2.30
C ALA A 248 -6.96 8.49 2.01
N ALA A 249 -7.43 7.32 1.56
CA ALA A 249 -8.86 7.09 1.36
C ALA A 249 -9.67 7.15 2.68
N PHE A 250 -9.12 6.60 3.77
CA PHE A 250 -9.73 6.65 5.10
C PHE A 250 -9.96 8.09 5.58
N PHE A 251 -9.01 8.99 5.29
CA PHE A 251 -9.08 10.42 5.59
C PHE A 251 -9.80 11.27 4.54
N GLY A 252 -10.55 10.64 3.63
CA GLY A 252 -11.40 11.34 2.66
C GLY A 252 -10.63 11.99 1.51
N PHE A 253 -9.45 11.47 1.15
CA PHE A 253 -8.70 11.88 -0.04
C PHE A 253 -8.80 10.81 -1.15
N PRO A 254 -9.94 10.67 -1.85
CA PRO A 254 -10.18 9.64 -2.86
C PRO A 254 -9.27 9.73 -4.09
N TYR A 255 -8.52 10.82 -4.26
CA TYR A 255 -7.67 11.06 -5.42
C TYR A 255 -6.24 11.38 -5.02
N ALA A 256 -5.28 10.78 -5.72
CA ALA A 256 -3.86 11.05 -5.51
C ALA A 256 -3.11 11.18 -6.85
N ALA A 257 -1.95 11.84 -6.84
CA ALA A 257 -0.99 11.81 -7.94
C ALA A 257 0.42 12.14 -7.45
N LEU A 258 1.43 11.52 -8.03
CA LEU A 258 2.82 11.89 -7.82
C LEU A 258 3.13 13.22 -8.53
N SER A 259 3.60 14.22 -7.79
CA SER A 259 4.01 15.50 -8.34
C SER A 259 5.34 15.38 -9.07
N SER A 260 5.33 15.54 -10.39
CA SER A 260 6.56 15.60 -11.19
C SER A 260 7.39 16.87 -10.97
N ARG A 261 6.83 17.88 -10.29
CA ARG A 261 7.51 19.17 -10.03
C ARG A 261 8.30 19.13 -8.73
N GLU A 262 7.71 18.53 -7.70
CA GLU A 262 8.27 18.53 -6.34
C GLU A 262 9.00 17.22 -6.01
N SER A 263 8.74 16.13 -6.73
CA SER A 263 9.48 14.87 -6.55
C SER A 263 10.85 14.93 -7.20
N GLN A 264 11.85 14.33 -6.55
CA GLN A 264 13.26 14.37 -6.95
C GLN A 264 13.86 12.97 -6.96
N ASN A 265 14.79 12.74 -7.90
CA ASN A 265 15.53 11.48 -8.05
C ASN A 265 14.65 10.24 -8.27
N LEU A 266 13.52 10.40 -8.97
CA LEU A 266 12.64 9.31 -9.39
C LEU A 266 12.63 9.14 -10.90
N ALA A 267 12.40 7.92 -11.37
CA ALA A 267 12.07 7.63 -12.76
C ALA A 267 10.70 8.22 -13.12
N GLN A 268 10.58 8.74 -14.34
CA GLN A 268 9.29 9.18 -14.85
C GLN A 268 8.34 7.99 -14.85
N THR A 269 7.12 8.22 -14.37
CA THR A 269 6.18 7.14 -14.12
C THR A 269 4.74 7.59 -14.34
N ASP A 270 3.88 6.61 -14.60
CA ASP A 270 2.44 6.78 -14.77
C ASP A 270 1.73 7.23 -13.49
N TRP A 271 2.41 7.23 -12.34
CA TRP A 271 1.88 7.79 -11.08
C TRP A 271 1.71 9.31 -11.13
N SER A 272 2.25 10.00 -12.15
CA SER A 272 1.94 11.41 -12.43
C SER A 272 0.53 11.65 -12.98
N LYS A 273 -0.20 10.57 -13.34
CA LYS A 273 -1.63 10.61 -13.65
C LYS A 273 -2.42 10.47 -12.36
N ILE A 274 -3.53 11.19 -12.26
CA ILE A 274 -4.45 11.08 -11.13
C ILE A 274 -4.93 9.63 -11.00
N ILE A 275 -4.84 9.10 -9.80
CA ILE A 275 -5.32 7.77 -9.42
C ILE A 275 -6.46 7.91 -8.42
N PHE A 276 -7.31 6.90 -8.37
CA PHE A 276 -8.19 6.70 -7.22
C PHE A 276 -7.38 6.06 -6.11
N THR A 277 -7.37 6.68 -4.94
CA THR A 277 -6.97 5.97 -3.73
C THR A 277 -8.05 4.92 -3.47
N LYS A 278 -7.65 3.72 -3.10
CA LYS A 278 -8.60 2.65 -2.79
C LYS A 278 -8.43 2.25 -1.34
N ALA A 279 -9.49 1.76 -0.74
CA ALA A 279 -9.49 1.06 0.53
C ALA A 279 -9.60 -0.45 0.25
N PRO A 280 -8.50 -1.23 0.19
CA PRO A 280 -8.61 -2.62 -0.16
C PRO A 280 -7.97 -3.50 0.92
N LEU A 281 -8.25 -3.26 2.20
CA LEU A 281 -8.00 -4.30 3.20
C LEU A 281 -9.16 -5.28 3.10
N ARG A 282 -8.86 -6.52 2.67
CA ARG A 282 -9.88 -7.52 2.39
C ARG A 282 -9.46 -8.88 2.91
N PHE A 283 -10.43 -9.75 3.10
CA PHE A 283 -10.17 -11.15 3.33
C PHE A 283 -9.86 -11.90 2.03
N PHE A 284 -8.78 -12.69 2.00
CA PHE A 284 -8.35 -13.49 0.86
C PHE A 284 -8.22 -14.97 1.20
N TYR A 285 -8.99 -15.82 0.51
CA TYR A 285 -9.10 -17.25 0.83
C TYR A 285 -7.88 -18.11 0.43
N LYS A 286 -6.92 -17.59 -0.35
CA LYS A 286 -5.89 -18.45 -1.01
C LYS A 286 -4.45 -17.94 -0.98
N LEU A 287 -4.16 -16.77 -0.42
CA LEU A 287 -2.85 -16.13 -0.60
C LEU A 287 -1.79 -16.62 0.40
N CYS A 288 -2.13 -16.78 1.67
CA CYS A 288 -1.18 -17.11 2.74
C CYS A 288 -1.12 -18.62 3.08
N GLY A 289 -1.51 -19.50 2.15
CA GLY A 289 -1.49 -20.96 2.36
C GLY A 289 -2.45 -21.51 3.41
N ASN A 290 -3.11 -20.68 4.22
CA ASN A 290 -4.15 -21.11 5.16
C ASN A 290 -5.42 -21.55 4.39
N PRO A 291 -5.93 -22.77 4.60
CA PRO A 291 -7.15 -23.25 3.95
C PRO A 291 -8.40 -22.40 4.22
N GLU A 292 -8.43 -21.66 5.32
CA GLU A 292 -9.52 -20.75 5.65
C GLU A 292 -9.34 -19.36 5.05
N GLY A 293 -8.13 -19.01 4.59
CA GLY A 293 -7.77 -17.67 4.15
C GLY A 293 -7.13 -16.79 5.23
N CYS A 294 -6.78 -15.57 4.85
CA CYS A 294 -6.23 -14.55 5.73
C CYS A 294 -6.62 -13.14 5.29
N ASN A 295 -6.54 -12.20 6.23
CA ASN A 295 -6.60 -10.79 5.96
C ASN A 295 -5.35 -10.34 5.19
N HIS A 296 -5.55 -9.63 4.09
CA HIS A 296 -4.48 -9.08 3.27
C HIS A 296 -4.97 -7.86 2.48
N ARG A 297 -4.05 -6.98 2.09
CA ARG A 297 -4.39 -5.91 1.15
C ARG A 297 -4.57 -6.46 -0.25
N SER A 298 -5.68 -6.15 -0.93
CA SER A 298 -5.82 -6.51 -2.33
C SER A 298 -4.76 -5.81 -3.17
N SER A 299 -3.95 -6.60 -3.87
CA SER A 299 -2.87 -6.16 -4.74
C SER A 299 -3.35 -5.63 -6.10
N ASN A 300 -4.61 -5.18 -6.24
CA ASN A 300 -5.15 -4.60 -7.49
C ASN A 300 -4.32 -3.41 -8.04
N PHE A 301 -3.36 -2.91 -7.27
CA PHE A 301 -2.35 -1.93 -7.66
C PHE A 301 -1.19 -2.50 -8.51
N MET A 302 -0.99 -3.82 -8.59
CA MET A 302 0.09 -4.45 -9.38
C MET A 302 -0.04 -4.27 -10.90
N MET A 303 -1.13 -3.67 -11.39
CA MET A 303 -1.25 -3.31 -12.81
C MET A 303 -0.45 -2.06 -13.18
N ARG A 304 0.10 -1.32 -12.21
CA ARG A 304 0.96 -0.15 -12.47
C ARG A 304 2.42 -0.49 -12.21
N PRO A 305 3.35 0.04 -13.04
CA PRO A 305 4.76 -0.11 -12.77
C PRO A 305 5.13 0.57 -11.45
N ALA A 306 6.03 -0.05 -10.68
CA ALA A 306 6.59 0.55 -9.49
C ALA A 306 7.31 1.87 -9.80
N ILE A 307 7.34 2.78 -8.82
CA ILE A 307 8.13 4.01 -8.89
C ILE A 307 9.58 3.62 -8.64
N LYS A 308 10.44 3.78 -9.65
CA LYS A 308 11.89 3.50 -9.52
C LYS A 308 12.62 4.73 -8.97
N VAL A 309 13.47 4.52 -7.98
CA VAL A 309 14.39 5.54 -7.45
C VAL A 309 15.66 5.53 -8.30
N LYS A 310 16.15 6.72 -8.68
CA LYS A 310 17.37 6.88 -9.49
C LYS A 310 18.62 7.13 -8.64
N ALA A 311 18.46 7.82 -7.52
CA ALA A 311 19.53 8.20 -6.64
C ALA A 311 18.96 8.49 -5.24
N LEU A 312 19.78 8.31 -4.20
CA LEU A 312 19.51 8.79 -2.84
C LEU A 312 20.33 10.07 -2.58
N PRO A 313 19.79 11.05 -1.82
CA PRO A 313 18.44 11.06 -1.28
C PRO A 313 17.38 11.24 -2.38
N ALA A 314 16.19 10.69 -2.18
CA ALA A 314 15.04 10.83 -3.08
C ALA A 314 13.82 11.37 -2.33
N THR A 315 12.94 12.04 -3.08
CA THR A 315 11.69 12.57 -2.53
C THR A 315 10.54 12.25 -3.48
N ALA A 316 9.50 11.62 -2.95
CA ALA A 316 8.24 11.41 -3.64
C ALA A 316 7.15 12.27 -3.00
N VAL A 317 6.72 13.32 -3.69
CA VAL A 317 5.65 14.20 -3.22
C VAL A 317 4.36 13.81 -3.90
N PHE A 318 3.39 13.38 -3.11
CA PHE A 318 2.04 13.09 -3.58
C PHE A 318 1.10 14.24 -3.27
N TYR A 319 0.32 14.61 -4.28
CA TYR A 319 -0.82 15.50 -4.16
C TYR A 319 -2.07 14.68 -3.90
N LEU A 320 -2.84 15.10 -2.90
CA LEU A 320 -4.09 14.47 -2.47
C LEU A 320 -5.25 15.45 -2.64
N TRP A 321 -6.37 14.95 -3.14
CA TRP A 321 -7.59 15.74 -3.30
C TRP A 321 -8.83 15.05 -2.74
N LYS A 322 -9.72 15.85 -2.16
CA LYS A 322 -11.08 15.46 -1.73
C LYS A 322 -12.04 15.36 -2.92
N LYS A 323 -11.79 16.15 -3.98
CA LYS A 323 -12.57 16.17 -5.22
C LYS A 323 -11.67 15.91 -6.42
N PHE A 324 -12.21 15.31 -7.47
CA PHE A 324 -11.43 15.05 -8.67
C PHE A 324 -10.90 16.38 -9.24
N PRO A 325 -9.57 16.56 -9.39
CA PRO A 325 -9.03 17.81 -9.88
C PRO A 325 -9.34 17.97 -11.36
N THR A 326 -10.01 19.06 -11.73
CA THR A 326 -10.39 19.34 -13.13
C THR A 326 -9.21 19.68 -14.02
N LYS A 327 -8.07 20.05 -13.44
CA LYS A 327 -6.83 20.39 -14.14
C LYS A 327 -5.66 19.67 -13.48
N LYS A 328 -4.67 19.26 -14.29
CA LYS A 328 -3.42 18.64 -13.80
C LYS A 328 -2.64 19.52 -12.81
N ARG A 329 -2.89 20.84 -12.83
CA ARG A 329 -2.24 21.85 -11.97
C ARG A 329 -3.15 22.39 -10.87
N SER A 330 -4.30 21.76 -10.61
CA SER A 330 -5.12 22.14 -9.47
C SER A 330 -4.31 22.00 -8.18
N GLU A 331 -4.46 22.98 -7.29
CA GLU A 331 -3.85 22.93 -5.97
C GLU A 331 -4.36 21.70 -5.20
N PRO A 332 -3.48 20.93 -4.54
CA PRO A 332 -3.92 19.81 -3.71
C PRO A 332 -4.61 20.31 -2.44
N ASP A 333 -5.57 19.52 -1.96
CA ASP A 333 -6.12 19.71 -0.61
C ASP A 333 -5.11 19.34 0.47
N PHE A 334 -4.17 18.42 0.14
CA PHE A 334 -3.10 18.01 1.02
C PHE A 334 -1.87 17.51 0.25
N LYS A 335 -0.66 17.78 0.77
CA LYS A 335 0.61 17.25 0.24
C LYS A 335 1.21 16.22 1.18
N PHE A 336 1.56 15.05 0.67
CA PHE A 336 2.23 14.02 1.45
C PHE A 336 3.57 13.68 0.82
N ALA A 337 4.67 13.97 1.51
CA ALA A 337 6.03 13.74 1.03
C ALA A 337 6.65 12.52 1.69
N ILE A 338 7.26 11.65 0.88
CA ILE A 338 8.08 10.53 1.32
C ILE A 338 9.52 10.88 1.02
N PHE A 339 10.34 10.99 2.06
CA PHE A 339 11.77 11.18 1.95
C PHE A 339 12.51 9.85 2.15
N MET A 340 13.46 9.58 1.26
CA MET A 340 14.30 8.39 1.30
C MET A 340 15.75 8.87 1.31
N TYR A 341 16.51 8.49 2.33
CA TYR A 341 17.92 8.88 2.50
C TYR A 341 18.85 7.68 2.43
#